data_AF-A0A418GNA4-F1
#
_entry.id   AF-A0A418GNA4-F1
#
_cell.length_a   1.000
_cell.length_b   1.000
_cell.length_c   1.000
_cell.angle_alpha   90.00
_cell.angle_beta   90.00
_cell.angle_gamma   90.00
#
_symmetry.space_group_name_H-M   'P 1'
#
loop_
_entity.id
_entity.type
_entity.pdbx_description
1 polymer ?
#
loop_
_entity_poly.entity_id
_entity_poly.type
_entity_poly.pdbx_seq_one_letter_code
_entity_poly.pdbx_strand_id
1 'polypeptide(L)' 'RVSLEQIEFWQGGEHRLHDRFLYQRENDAWKIDRLAP' A
#
# COMPACT_ATOMS: atom_id res chain seq x y z
N ARG A 1 15.94 -8.80 -12.57
CA ARG A 1 15.24 -7.52 -12.28
C ARG A 1 13.80 -7.88 -11.97
N VAL A 2 13.29 -7.54 -10.79
CA VAL A 2 11.88 -7.74 -10.45
C VAL A 2 11.14 -6.46 -10.79
N SER A 3 10.11 -6.52 -11.62
CA SER A 3 9.14 -5.42 -11.75
C SER A 3 8.05 -5.64 -10.72
N LEU A 4 7.78 -4.62 -9.91
CA LEU A 4 6.71 -4.63 -8.93
C LEU A 4 5.54 -3.86 -9.53
N GLU A 5 4.42 -4.55 -9.71
CA GLU A 5 3.18 -3.93 -10.17
C GLU A 5 2.35 -3.38 -8.98
N GLN A 6 2.54 -3.97 -7.80
CA GLN A 6 1.82 -3.61 -6.58
C GLN A 6 2.66 -3.89 -5.32
N ILE A 7 2.53 -3.03 -4.33
CA ILE A 7 3.14 -3.18 -3.00
C ILE A 7 2.11 -2.82 -1.95
N GLU A 8 1.95 -3.64 -0.91
CA GLU A 8 1.06 -3.35 0.20
C GLU A 8 1.87 -3.24 1.50
N PHE A 9 1.72 -2.10 2.18
CA PHE A 9 2.32 -1.85 3.47
C PHE A 9 1.28 -1.93 4.57
N TRP A 10 1.59 -2.73 5.59
CA TRP A 10 0.77 -2.93 6.76
C TRP A 10 1.48 -2.31 7.96
N GLN A 11 0.92 -1.24 8.50
CA GLN A 11 1.41 -0.63 9.72
C GLN A 11 0.46 -1.00 10.87
N GLY A 12 0.99 -1.66 11.90
CA GLY A 12 0.24 -1.91 13.13
C GLY A 12 0.05 -0.62 13.92
N GLY A 13 -1.21 -0.23 14.15
CA GLY A 13 -1.58 0.85 15.07
C GLY A 13 -1.98 0.35 16.46
N GLU A 14 -2.12 1.27 17.42
CA GLU A 14 -2.73 0.96 18.71
C GLU A 14 -4.15 0.41 18.51
N HIS A 15 -4.51 -0.64 19.25
CA HIS A 15 -5.81 -1.33 19.21
C HIS A 15 -6.13 -2.23 17.99
N ARG A 16 -5.13 -2.76 17.27
CA ARG A 16 -5.34 -3.65 16.09
C ARG A 16 -6.03 -2.97 14.90
N LEU A 17 -6.11 -1.64 14.92
CA LEU A 17 -6.45 -0.87 13.73
C LEU A 17 -5.21 -0.83 12.86
N HIS A 18 -5.22 -1.62 11.80
CA HIS A 18 -4.13 -1.69 10.85
C HIS A 18 -4.31 -0.62 9.78
N ASP A 19 -3.36 0.30 9.70
CA ASP A 19 -3.28 1.18 8.54
C ASP A 19 -2.68 0.39 7.38
N ARG A 20 -3.41 0.37 6.27
CA ARG A 20 -3.02 -0.32 5.05
C ARG A 20 -2.78 0.70 3.96
N PHE A 21 -1.60 0.65 3.37
CA PHE A 21 -1.24 1.49 2.22
C PHE A 21 -0.99 0.60 1.01
N LEU A 22 -1.74 0.86 -0.05
CA LEU A 22 -1.62 0.16 -1.31
C LEU A 22 -0.92 1.06 -2.32
N TYR A 23 0.24 0.61 -2.79
CA TYR A 23 0.98 1.23 -3.88
C TYR A 23 0.71 0.43 -5.14
N GLN A 24 0.14 1.07 -6.15
CA GLN A 24 -0.10 0.48 -7.46
C GLN A 24 0.65 1.24 -8.52
N ARG A 25 1.30 0.50 -9.42
CA ARG A 25 1.93 1.11 -10.59
C ARG A 25 0.83 1.44 -11.60
N GLU A 26 0.59 2.72 -11.84
CA GLU A 26 -0.31 3.20 -12.90
C GLU A 26 0.55 3.94 -13.92
N ASN A 27 0.75 3.33 -15.09
CA ASN A 27 1.64 3.82 -16.14
C ASN A 27 3.07 4.05 -15.58
N ASP A 28 3.59 5.27 -15.71
CA ASP A 28 4.89 5.68 -15.18
C ASP A 28 4.86 6.24 -13.76
N ALA A 29 3.68 6.27 -13.12
CA ALA A 29 3.48 6.80 -11.79
C ALA A 29 3.14 5.70 -10.76
N TRP A 30 3.27 6.05 -9.48
CA TRP A 30 2.73 5.25 -8.38
C TRP A 30 1.48 5.94 -7.86
N LYS A 31 0.38 5.19 -7.84
CA LYS A 31 -0.84 5.57 -7.13
C LYS A 31 -0.78 4.98 -5.72
N ILE A 32 -1.18 5.79 -4.73
CA ILE A 32 -1.13 5.43 -3.32
C ILE A 32 -2.55 5.55 -2.77
N ASP A 33 -3.10 4.44 -2.31
CA ASP A 33 -4.41 4.39 -1.68
C ASP A 33 -4.25 3.99 -0.21
N ARG A 34 -4.93 4.71 0.70
CA ARG A 34 -5.03 4.32 2.11
C ARG A 34 -6.31 3.53 2.30
N LEU A 35 -6.16 2.24 2.59
CA LEU A 35 -7.27 1.39 2.98
C LEU A 35 -7.47 1.58 4.49
N ALA A 36 -8.64 2.07 4.86
CA ALA A 36 -9.05 2.10 6.26
C ALA A 36 -9.16 0.65 6.80
N PRO A 37 -8.93 0.45 8.11
CA PRO A 37 -9.22 -0.82 8.78
C PRO A 37 -10.71 -1.19 8.71
#